data_AF-A0A3M0BIR7-F1
#
_entry.id   AF-A0A3M0BIR7-F1
#
_cell.length_a   1.000
_cell.length_b   1.000
_cell.length_c   1.000
_cell.angle_alpha   90.00
_cell.angle_beta   90.00
_cell.angle_gamma   90.00
#
_symmetry.space_group_name_H-M   'P 1'
#
loop_
_entity.id
_entity.type
_entity.pdbx_description
1 polymer ?
#
loop_
_entity_poly.entity_id
_entity_poly.type
_entity_poly.pdbx_seq_one_letter_code
_entity_poly.pdbx_strand_id
1 'polypeptide(L)' 'MKIFWGIVFFILGIAGVILPVLPGIPFFIISAFLFGIISEEQLIKGLKKFKIKDQKMAKWINKLINHIIIRYIHKRKFSL' A
#
# COMPACT_ATOMS: atom_id res chain seq x y z
N MET A 1 13.38 6.11 9.23
CA MET A 1 12.05 5.59 9.65
C MET A 1 11.22 4.94 8.53
N LYS A 2 11.66 4.89 7.25
CA LYS A 2 10.89 4.24 6.16
C LYS A 2 10.82 2.71 6.30
N ILE A 3 11.91 2.10 6.77
CA ILE A 3 12.04 0.66 6.99
C ILE A 3 11.04 0.14 8.02
N PHE A 4 10.84 0.86 9.14
CA PHE A 4 9.88 0.47 10.18
C PHE A 4 8.46 0.33 9.62
N TRP A 5 8.01 1.34 8.86
CA TRP A 5 6.71 1.27 8.19
C TRP A 5 6.65 0.17 7.13
N GLY A 6 7.74 -0.04 6.38
CA GLY A 6 7.85 -1.18 5.46
C GLY A 6 7.61 -2.52 6.14
N ILE A 7 8.22 -2.75 7.31
CA ILE A 7 8.03 -3.96 8.11
C ILE A 7 6.58 -4.09 8.61
N VAL A 8 5.98 -3.00 9.12
CA VAL A 8 4.57 -3.01 9.56
C VAL A 8 3.64 -3.40 8.42
N PHE A 9 3.80 -2.80 7.23
CA PHE A 9 3.00 -3.13 6.06
C PHE A 9 3.25 -4.54 5.54
N PHE A 10 4.47 -5.05 5.68
CA PHE A 10 4.80 -6.43 5.32
C PHE A 10 4.08 -7.45 6.23
N ILE A 11 4.08 -7.21 7.55
CA ILE A 11 3.35 -8.04 8.51
C ILE A 11 1.83 -7.98 8.24
N LEU A 12 1.29 -6.78 7.92
CA LEU A 12 -0.11 -6.65 7.50
C LEU A 12 -0.42 -7.39 6.19
N GLY A 13 0.54 -7.44 5.27
CA GLY A 13 0.45 -8.25 4.05
C GLY A 13 0.30 -9.74 4.38
N ILE A 14 1.16 -10.27 5.25
CA ILE A 14 1.09 -11.66 5.74
C ILE A 14 -0.24 -11.89 6.45
N ALA A 15 -0.65 -10.99 7.33
CA ALA A 15 -1.94 -11.07 8.01
C ALA A 15 -3.12 -11.07 7.03
N GLY A 16 -3.03 -10.36 5.90
CA GLY A 16 -4.05 -10.40 4.84
C GLY A 16 -4.01 -11.63 3.95
N VAL A 17 -2.94 -12.43 3.98
CA VAL A 17 -2.93 -13.78 3.39
C VAL A 17 -3.61 -14.77 4.34
N ILE A 18 -3.38 -14.62 5.64
CA ILE A 18 -3.96 -15.48 6.68
C ILE A 18 -5.45 -15.16 6.90
N LEU A 19 -5.81 -13.87 6.94
CA LEU A 19 -7.18 -13.39 7.04
C LEU A 19 -7.66 -12.94 5.65
N PRO A 20 -8.52 -13.72 4.95
CA PRO A 20 -9.03 -13.35 3.63
C PRO A 20 -9.95 -12.11 3.64
N VAL A 21 -10.20 -11.53 4.81
CA VAL A 21 -10.91 -10.25 5.00
C VAL A 21 -9.97 -9.04 4.87
N LEU A 22 -8.65 -9.23 4.89
CA LEU A 22 -7.67 -8.16 4.66
C LEU A 22 -7.03 -8.34 3.28
N PRO A 23 -6.90 -7.27 2.49
CA PRO A 23 -6.27 -7.36 1.18
C PRO A 23 -4.74 -7.47 1.31
N GLY A 24 -4.19 -8.67 1.40
CA GLY A 24 -2.73 -8.85 1.58
C GLY A 24 -1.89 -8.23 0.46
N ILE A 25 -2.33 -8.34 -0.79
CA ILE A 25 -1.63 -7.88 -1.99
C ILE A 25 -1.30 -6.37 -1.95
N PRO A 26 -2.25 -5.43 -1.73
CA PRO A 26 -1.91 -4.01 -1.67
C PRO A 26 -0.99 -3.66 -0.50
N PHE A 27 -1.08 -4.34 0.64
CA PHE A 27 -0.13 -4.12 1.74
C PHE A 27 1.29 -4.57 1.37
N PHE A 28 1.44 -5.69 0.65
CA PHE A 28 2.75 -6.10 0.14
C PHE A 28 3.32 -5.11 -0.87
N ILE A 29 2.51 -4.60 -1.79
CA ILE A 29 2.96 -3.60 -2.78
C ILE A 29 3.42 -2.32 -2.06
N ILE A 30 2.69 -1.87 -1.03
CA ILE A 30 3.09 -0.72 -0.20
C ILE A 30 4.40 -1.00 0.55
N SER A 31 4.56 -2.21 1.11
CA SER A 31 5.79 -2.59 1.80
C SER A 31 7.00 -2.60 0.86
N ALA A 32 6.86 -3.13 -0.36
CA ALA A 32 7.90 -3.15 -1.38
C ALA A 32 8.32 -1.73 -1.79
N PHE A 33 7.36 -0.80 -1.90
CA PHE A 33 7.65 0.61 -2.14
C PHE A 33 8.41 1.26 -0.98
N LEU A 34 8.01 0.97 0.27
CA LEU A 34 8.66 1.51 1.46
C LEU A 34 10.08 0.97 1.66
N PHE A 35 10.35 -0.26 1.23
CA PHE A 35 11.69 -0.84 1.15
C PHE A 35 12.52 -0.32 -0.04
N GLY A 36 11.92 0.47 -0.94
CA GLY A 36 12.59 1.01 -2.12
C GLY A 36 12.80 -0.01 -3.24
N ILE A 37 12.09 -1.15 -3.19
CA ILE A 37 12.19 -2.23 -4.19
C ILE A 37 11.46 -1.84 -5.48
N ILE A 38 10.39 -1.05 -5.37
CA ILE A 38 9.58 -0.60 -6.51
C ILE A 38 9.42 0.93 -6.53
N SER A 39 9.27 1.49 -7.74
CA SER A 39 9.03 2.92 -7.93
C SER A 39 7.59 3.34 -7.63
N GLU A 40 7.36 4.65 -7.50
CA GLU A 40 6.01 5.20 -7.29
C GLU A 40 5.05 4.84 -8.42
N GLU A 41 5.53 4.83 -9.66
CA GLU A 41 4.73 4.41 -10.82
C GLU A 41 4.36 2.93 -10.76
N GLN A 42 5.29 2.07 -10.32
CA GLN A 42 5.04 0.64 -10.13
C GLN A 42 4.06 0.39 -8.98
N LEU A 43 4.14 1.16 -7.89
CA LEU A 43 3.14 1.16 -6.81
C LEU A 43 1.75 1.48 -7.36
N ILE A 44 1.60 2.60 -8.08
CA ILE A 44 0.29 3.02 -8.63
C ILE A 44 -0.23 1.97 -9.62
N LYS A 45 0.61 1.44 -10.51
CA LYS A 45 0.22 0.39 -11.46
C LYS A 45 -0.20 -0.90 -10.74
N GLY A 46 0.56 -1.34 -9.72
CA GLY A 46 0.25 -2.54 -8.94
C GLY A 46 -1.07 -2.40 -8.19
N LEU A 47 -1.31 -1.25 -7.56
CA LEU A 47 -2.56 -0.96 -6.86
C LEU A 47 -3.74 -0.82 -7.81
N LYS A 48 -3.57 -0.19 -8.99
CA LYS A 48 -4.63 -0.12 -10.02
C LYS A 48 -4.95 -1.47 -10.64
N LYS A 49 -3.95 -2.34 -10.80
CA LYS A 49 -4.13 -3.70 -11.33
C LYS A 49 -4.86 -4.59 -10.34
N PHE A 50 -4.81 -4.26 -9.04
CA PHE A 50 -5.56 -4.96 -8.01
C PHE A 50 -7.06 -4.66 -8.12
N LYS A 51 -7.77 -5.48 -8.90
CA LYS A 51 -9.23 -5.44 -9.01
C LYS A 51 -9.84 -6.20 -7.83
N ILE A 52 -10.34 -5.46 -6.86
CA ILE A 52 -11.09 -6.03 -5.76
C ILE A 52 -12.52 -6.27 -6.24
N LYS A 53 -12.92 -7.55 -6.20
CA LYS A 53 -14.25 -7.97 -6.65
C LYS A 53 -15.37 -7.35 -5.78
N ASP A 54 -15.06 -7.09 -4.52
CA ASP A 54 -15.94 -6.42 -3.57
C ASP A 54 -15.83 -4.88 -3.67
N GLN A 55 -16.94 -4.23 -4.06
CA GLN A 55 -17.03 -2.78 -4.27
C GLN A 55 -16.83 -1.97 -2.97
N LYS A 56 -17.29 -2.47 -1.82
CA LYS A 56 -17.11 -1.80 -0.51
C LYS A 56 -15.63 -1.83 -0.12
N MET A 57 -15.01 -2.99 -0.27
CA MET A 57 -13.62 -3.22 0.06
C MET A 57 -12.69 -2.43 -0.88
N ALA A 58 -13.00 -2.39 -2.19
CA ALA A 58 -12.32 -1.54 -3.17
C ALA A 58 -12.32 -0.06 -2.76
N LYS A 59 -13.49 0.45 -2.33
CA LYS A 59 -13.64 1.85 -1.89
C LYS A 59 -12.85 2.14 -0.62
N TRP A 60 -12.89 1.24 0.36
CA TRP A 60 -12.13 1.37 1.61
C TRP A 60 -10.61 1.38 1.35
N ILE A 61 -10.14 0.48 0.48
CA ILE A 61 -8.73 0.32 0.14
C ILE A 61 -8.24 1.51 -0.68
N ASN A 62 -9.00 1.98 -1.66
CA ASN A 62 -8.67 3.21 -2.38
C ASN A 62 -8.61 4.42 -1.45
N LYS A 63 -9.49 4.52 -0.45
CA LYS A 63 -9.44 5.58 0.56
C LYS A 63 -8.18 5.50 1.42
N LEU A 64 -7.79 4.29 1.85
CA LEU A 64 -6.57 4.02 2.60
C LEU A 64 -5.31 4.35 1.78
N ILE A 65 -5.25 3.86 0.55
CA ILE A 65 -4.16 4.13 -0.40
C ILE A 65 -4.05 5.63 -0.63
N ASN A 66 -5.14 6.33 -0.92
CA ASN A 66 -5.10 7.77 -1.15
C ASN A 66 -4.64 8.53 0.10
N HIS A 67 -5.07 8.10 1.29
CA HIS A 67 -4.59 8.66 2.55
C HIS A 67 -3.08 8.43 2.74
N ILE A 68 -2.58 7.22 2.47
CA ILE A 68 -1.16 6.88 2.56
C ILE A 68 -0.34 7.66 1.53
N ILE A 69 -0.77 7.70 0.27
CA ILE A 69 -0.15 8.47 -0.81
C ILE A 69 -0.06 9.93 -0.42
N ILE A 70 -1.16 10.58 -0.03
CA ILE A 70 -1.13 11.99 0.37
C ILE A 70 -0.17 12.18 1.56
N ARG A 71 -0.22 11.31 2.57
CA ARG A 71 0.59 11.49 3.78
C ARG A 71 2.08 11.19 3.59
N TYR A 72 2.44 10.26 2.69
CA TYR A 72 3.83 9.83 2.47
C TYR A 72 4.48 10.46 1.25
N ILE A 73 3.74 10.59 0.13
CA ILE A 73 4.26 11.10 -1.13
C ILE A 73 4.23 12.63 -1.12
N HIS A 74 3.13 13.25 -0.67
CA HIS A 74 3.05 14.72 -0.60
C HIS A 74 4.04 15.29 0.42
N LYS A 75 4.23 14.61 1.57
CA LYS A 75 5.22 15.02 2.57
C LYS A 75 6.67 14.89 2.08
N ARG A 76 6.93 14.05 1.06
CA ARG A 76 8.26 13.94 0.44
C ARG A 76 8.57 15.07 -0.53
N LYS A 77 7.54 15.70 -1.13
CA LYS A 77 7.69 16.79 -2.11
C LYS A 77 7.90 18.17 -1.47
N PHE A 78 7.60 18.32 -0.17
CA PHE A 78 7.78 19.56 0.59
C PHE A 78 9.10 19.65 1.39
N SER A 79 9.95 18.63 1.29
CA SER A 79 11.28 18.59 1.93
C SER A 79 12.42 18.59 0.91
N LEU A 80 12.13 19.01 -0.33
CA LEU A 80 13.09 19.29 -1.39
C LEU A 80 13.05 20.78 -1.70
#